data_AF-A0A1Q7BX58-F1
#
_entry.id   AF-A0A1Q7BX58-F1
#
_cell.length_a   1.000
_cell.length_b   1.000
_cell.length_c   1.000
_cell.angle_alpha   90.00
_cell.angle_beta   90.00
_cell.angle_gamma   90.00
#
_symmetry.space_group_name_H-M   'P 1'
#
loop_
_entity.id
_entity.type
_entity.pdbx_description
1 polymer ?
#
loop_
_entity_poly.entity_id
_entity_poly.type
_entity_poly.pdbx_seq_one_letter_code
_entity_poly.pdbx_strand_id
1 'polypeptide(L)'
;MPEARRGSRDLSAMPPPIALTDAQTMAILAGAAPLAAQDRNPFLLEVVQALQALPKVGDGALHRVIMAVQRKFWDPPELDHQPRHGRRTVAR
;
A
#
# COMPACT_ATOMS: atom_id res chain seq x y z
N MET A 1 -17.88 40.61 -17.84
CA MET A 1 -17.30 39.55 -16.98
C MET A 1 -17.15 38.30 -17.83
N PRO A 2 -15.95 37.91 -18.29
CA PRO A 2 -15.79 36.69 -19.07
C PRO A 2 -15.61 35.49 -18.13
N GLU A 3 -16.50 34.52 -18.27
CA GLU A 3 -16.50 33.25 -17.56
C GLU A 3 -15.34 32.38 -18.07
N ALA A 4 -14.46 31.97 -17.16
CA ALA A 4 -13.28 31.18 -17.47
C ALA A 4 -13.71 29.83 -18.05
N ARG A 5 -13.39 29.60 -19.35
CA ARG A 5 -13.57 28.31 -20.01
C ARG A 5 -12.72 27.26 -19.30
N ARG A 6 -13.35 26.46 -18.44
CA ARG A 6 -12.80 25.22 -17.91
C ARG A 6 -12.50 24.31 -19.10
N GLY A 7 -11.24 24.25 -19.52
CA GLY A 7 -10.79 23.33 -20.56
C GLY A 7 -11.23 21.92 -20.20
N SER A 8 -12.02 21.28 -21.07
CA SER A 8 -12.33 19.87 -20.95
C SER A 8 -11.01 19.11 -21.07
N ARG A 9 -10.55 18.48 -19.99
CA ARG A 9 -9.47 17.50 -20.11
C ARG A 9 -9.99 16.37 -20.98
N ASP A 10 -9.25 16.03 -22.03
CA ASP A 10 -9.52 14.83 -22.79
C ASP A 10 -9.22 13.62 -21.92
N LEU A 11 -10.27 13.01 -21.35
CA LEU A 11 -10.16 11.85 -20.47
C LEU A 11 -10.03 10.54 -21.26
N SER A 12 -10.14 10.58 -22.60
CA SER A 12 -10.07 9.38 -23.44
C SER A 12 -8.67 8.75 -23.49
N ALA A 13 -7.63 9.54 -23.21
CA ALA A 13 -6.25 9.08 -23.10
C ALA A 13 -5.89 8.56 -21.69
N MET A 14 -6.76 8.70 -20.69
CA MET A 14 -6.49 8.23 -19.33
C MET A 14 -6.92 6.76 -19.18
N PRO A 15 -6.15 5.91 -18.46
CA PRO A 15 -6.58 4.56 -18.15
C PRO A 15 -7.93 4.59 -17.39
N PRO A 16 -8.80 3.59 -17.60
CA PRO A 16 -10.10 3.57 -16.97
C PRO A 16 -9.97 3.61 -15.44
N PRO A 17 -10.88 4.31 -14.74
CA PRO A 17 -10.84 4.39 -13.28
C PRO A 17 -11.07 3.02 -12.65
N ILE A 18 -10.35 2.74 -11.55
CA ILE A 18 -10.56 1.53 -10.76
C ILE A 18 -11.81 1.72 -9.91
N ALA A 19 -12.82 0.87 -10.10
CA ALA A 19 -14.01 0.86 -9.25
C ALA A 19 -13.68 0.21 -7.90
N LEU A 20 -13.51 1.03 -6.86
CA LEU A 20 -13.30 0.60 -5.49
C LEU A 20 -14.48 1.00 -4.61
N THR A 21 -14.83 0.15 -3.65
CA THR A 21 -15.74 0.55 -2.57
C THR A 21 -14.99 1.39 -1.53
N ASP A 22 -15.74 2.07 -0.66
CA ASP A 22 -15.15 2.83 0.46
C ASP A 22 -14.32 1.91 1.37
N ALA A 23 -14.84 0.71 1.68
CA ALA A 23 -14.13 -0.27 2.49
C ALA A 23 -12.80 -0.71 1.85
N GLN A 24 -12.79 -0.90 0.52
CA GLN A 24 -11.58 -1.24 -0.22
C GLN A 24 -10.57 -0.09 -0.23
N THR A 25 -11.05 1.14 -0.40
CA THR A 25 -10.21 2.35 -0.30
C THR A 25 -9.58 2.45 1.08
N MET A 26 -10.36 2.26 2.14
CA MET A 26 -9.86 2.25 3.52
C MET A 26 -8.84 1.14 3.76
N ALA A 27 -9.01 -0.04 3.18
CA ALA A 27 -8.04 -1.13 3.29
C ALA A 27 -6.69 -0.77 2.64
N ILE A 28 -6.68 -0.10 1.49
CA ILE A 28 -5.45 0.38 0.85
C ILE A 28 -4.74 1.41 1.74
N LEU A 29 -5.48 2.38 2.26
CA LEU A 29 -4.94 3.42 3.13
C LEU A 29 -4.39 2.84 4.45
N ALA A 30 -5.09 1.86 5.03
CA ALA A 30 -4.62 1.13 6.20
C ALA A 30 -3.33 0.34 5.92
N GLY A 31 -3.20 -0.22 4.72
CA GLY A 31 -1.97 -0.89 4.26
C GLY A 31 -0.77 0.07 4.12
N ALA A 32 -1.02 1.34 3.77
CA ALA A 32 0.02 2.38 3.71
C ALA A 32 0.38 2.97 5.08
N ALA A 33 -0.53 2.91 6.05
CA ALA A 33 -0.38 3.56 7.35
C ALA A 33 0.94 3.24 8.09
N PRO A 34 1.42 1.97 8.14
CA PRO A 34 2.62 1.65 8.90
C PRO A 34 3.91 1.98 8.12
N LEU A 35 3.83 2.31 6.83
CA LEU A 35 4.98 2.68 6.01
C LEU A 35 5.49 4.10 6.33
N ALA A 36 6.80 4.31 6.15
CA ALA A 36 7.40 5.64 6.23
C ALA A 36 6.81 6.57 5.17
N ALA A 37 6.80 7.88 5.45
CA ALA A 37 6.07 8.85 4.63
C ALA A 37 6.53 8.87 3.16
N GLN A 38 7.84 8.71 2.93
CA GLN A 38 8.43 8.65 1.59
C GLN A 38 7.99 7.41 0.77
N ASP A 39 7.61 6.33 1.45
CA ASP A 39 7.28 5.05 0.81
C ASP A 39 5.79 4.88 0.52
N ARG A 40 4.93 5.73 1.11
CA ARG A 40 3.47 5.67 0.93
C ARG A 40 3.05 5.91 -0.52
N ASN A 41 3.62 6.91 -1.18
CA ASN A 41 3.25 7.21 -2.57
C ASN A 41 3.74 6.12 -3.55
N PRO A 42 5.00 5.65 -3.48
CA PRO A 42 5.44 4.47 -4.24
C PRO A 42 4.56 3.24 -4.01
N PHE A 43 4.21 2.94 -2.75
CA PHE A 43 3.30 1.85 -2.40
C PHE A 43 1.93 1.98 -3.10
N LEU A 44 1.31 3.16 -3.05
CA LEU A 44 0.00 3.39 -3.68
C LEU A 44 0.05 3.20 -5.20
N LEU A 45 1.10 3.70 -5.85
CA LEU A 45 1.28 3.55 -7.30
C LEU A 45 1.41 2.08 -7.69
N GLU A 46 2.17 1.29 -6.93
CA GLU A 46 2.36 -0.12 -7.23
C GLU A 46 1.08 -0.95 -6.95
N VAL A 47 0.34 -0.62 -5.89
CA VAL A 47 -0.99 -1.21 -5.65
C VAL A 47 -1.93 -0.91 -6.82
N VAL A 48 -2.00 0.35 -7.28
CA VAL A 48 -2.86 0.75 -8.41
C VAL A 48 -2.46 0.00 -9.68
N GLN A 49 -1.17 -0.09 -9.99
CA GLN A 49 -0.67 -0.81 -11.16
C GLN A 49 -1.04 -2.30 -11.11
N ALA A 50 -0.89 -2.92 -9.94
CA ALA A 50 -1.26 -4.32 -9.74
C ALA A 50 -2.77 -4.55 -9.87
N LEU A 51 -3.61 -3.63 -9.35
CA LEU A 51 -5.06 -3.72 -9.46
C LEU A 51 -5.56 -3.50 -10.90
N GLN A 52 -4.93 -2.61 -11.66
CA GLN A 52 -5.27 -2.37 -13.08
C GLN A 52 -5.04 -3.60 -13.96
N ALA A 53 -4.12 -4.49 -13.58
CA ALA A 53 -3.88 -5.73 -14.29
C ALA A 53 -4.93 -6.82 -14.00
N LEU A 54 -5.81 -6.61 -13.01
CA LEU A 54 -6.83 -7.59 -12.65
C LEU A 54 -8.12 -7.38 -13.46
N PRO A 55 -8.75 -8.45 -13.98
CA PRO A 55 -10.04 -8.34 -14.67
C PRO A 55 -11.18 -7.96 -13.71
N LYS A 56 -11.04 -8.23 -12.41
CA LYS A 56 -11.99 -7.87 -11.36
C LYS A 56 -11.27 -7.67 -10.03
N VAL A 57 -11.58 -6.58 -9.34
CA VAL A 57 -11.12 -6.31 -7.97
C VAL A 57 -12.18 -6.79 -6.98
N GLY A 58 -11.87 -7.85 -6.26
CA GLY A 58 -12.62 -8.30 -5.08
C GLY A 58 -11.73 -8.31 -3.85
N ASP A 59 -12.32 -8.36 -2.66
CA ASP A 59 -11.61 -8.14 -1.39
C ASP A 59 -10.42 -9.08 -1.19
N GLY A 60 -10.57 -10.36 -1.55
CA GLY A 60 -9.48 -11.33 -1.46
C GLY A 60 -8.32 -11.02 -2.42
N ALA A 61 -8.61 -10.52 -3.63
CA ALA A 61 -7.56 -10.13 -4.58
C ALA A 61 -6.88 -8.83 -4.12
N LEU A 62 -7.66 -7.86 -3.66
CA LEU A 62 -7.16 -6.61 -3.09
C LEU A 62 -6.22 -6.88 -1.91
N HIS A 63 -6.64 -7.71 -0.96
CA HIS A 63 -5.82 -8.06 0.21
C HIS A 63 -4.48 -8.70 -0.20
N ARG A 64 -4.49 -9.62 -1.18
CA ARG A 64 -3.25 -10.23 -1.68
C ARG A 64 -2.32 -9.21 -2.33
N VAL A 65 -2.85 -8.27 -3.11
CA VAL A 65 -2.07 -7.18 -3.71
C VAL A 65 -1.46 -6.31 -2.62
N ILE A 66 -2.25 -5.83 -1.65
CA ILE A 66 -1.77 -5.01 -0.54
C ILE A 66 -0.63 -5.72 0.20
N MET A 67 -0.81 -6.99 0.58
CA MET A 67 0.21 -7.75 1.30
C MET A 67 1.47 -8.01 0.46
N ALA A 68 1.33 -8.21 -0.84
CA ALA A 68 2.48 -8.42 -1.73
C ALA A 68 3.30 -7.14 -1.91
N VAL A 69 2.63 -5.99 -2.08
CA VAL A 69 3.29 -4.70 -2.27
C VAL A 69 3.85 -4.17 -0.94
N GLN A 70 3.09 -4.24 0.15
CA GLN A 70 3.52 -3.76 1.47
C GLN A 70 4.84 -4.42 1.90
N ARG A 71 5.02 -5.72 1.65
CA ARG A 71 6.29 -6.43 1.96
C ARG A 71 7.51 -5.87 1.23
N LYS A 72 7.34 -5.16 0.12
CA LYS A 72 8.44 -4.54 -0.62
C LYS A 72 8.90 -3.22 0.00
N PHE A 73 7.98 -2.54 0.70
CA PHE A 73 8.22 -1.23 1.32
C PHE A 73 8.33 -1.29 2.84
N TRP A 74 7.96 -2.42 3.44
CA TRP A 74 8.01 -2.60 4.89
C TRP A 74 9.45 -2.80 5.35
N ASP A 75 9.96 -1.83 6.10
CA ASP A 75 11.20 -1.93 6.85
C ASP A 75 10.86 -2.21 8.33
N PRO A 76 11.04 -3.45 8.82
CA PRO A 76 10.70 -3.78 10.19
C PRO A 76 11.62 -3.00 11.14
N PRO A 77 11.08 -2.44 12.24
CA PRO A 77 11.93 -1.84 13.26
C PRO A 77 12.91 -2.89 13.78
N GLU A 78 14.18 -2.50 13.97
CA GLU A 78 15.15 -3.35 14.67
C GLU A 78 14.57 -3.69 16.05
N LEU A 79 14.13 -4.94 16.20
CA LEU A 79 13.79 -5.48 17.51
C LEU A 79 15.12 -5.69 18.21
N ASP A 80 15.52 -4.71 19.03
CA ASP A 80 16.68 -4.77 19.91
C ASP A 80 16.81 -6.20 20.43
N HIS A 81 17.86 -6.88 19.96
CA HIS A 81 18.17 -8.23 20.36
C HIS A 81 18.56 -8.19 21.83
N GLN A 82 17.57 -8.27 22.72
CA GLN A 82 17.80 -8.40 24.14
C GLN A 82 18.69 -9.63 24.32
N PRO A 83 19.94 -9.47 24.81
CA PRO A 83 20.84 -10.60 24.95
C PRO A 83 20.17 -11.59 25.89
N ARG A 84 19.95 -12.80 25.41
CA ARG A 84 19.48 -13.92 26.23
C ARG A 84 20.48 -14.04 27.37
N HIS A 85 20.12 -13.59 28.57
CA HIS A 85 20.97 -13.74 29.74
C HIS A 85 21.32 -15.22 29.85
N GLY A 86 22.60 -15.50 29.64
CA GLY A 86 23.13 -16.84 29.56
C GLY A 86 22.70 -17.63 30.78
N ARG A 87 22.13 -18.80 30.54
CA ARG A 87 21.90 -19.82 31.57
C ARG A 87 23.27 -20.11 32.19
N ARG A 88 23.55 -19.51 33.35
CA ARG A 88 24.73 -19.83 34.16
C ARG A 88 24.51 -21.24 34.70
N THR A 89 24.95 -22.23 33.94
CA THR A 89 25.10 -23.58 34.45
C THR A 89 26.22 -23.52 35.47
N VAL A 90 25.86 -23.53 36.75
CA VAL A 90 26.81 -23.80 37.83
C VAL A 90 27.27 -25.25 37.68
N ALA A 91 28.54 -25.45 37.32
CA ALA A 91 29.18 -26.74 37.38
C ALA A 91 29.44 -27.10 38.85
N ARG A 92 29.22 -28.38 39.14
CA ARG A 92 29.21 -29.03 40.46
C ARG A 92 30.61 -29.32 40.97
#